data_AF-A0A7X0VUK9-F1
#
_entry.id   AF-A0A7X0VUK9-F1
#
_cell.length_a   1.000
_cell.length_b   1.000
_cell.length_c   1.000
_cell.angle_alpha   90.00
_cell.angle_beta   90.00
_cell.angle_gamma   90.00
#
_symmetry.space_group_name_H-M   'P 1'
#
loop_
_entity.id
_entity.type
_entity.pdbx_description
1 polymer ?
#
loop_
_entity_poly.entity_id
_entity_poly.type
_entity_poly.pdbx_seq_one_letter_code
_entity_poly.pdbx_strand_id
1 'polypeptide(L)'
;MDYLFETVPRNYETFASGRVLYNARGTTAFPVRLASEIAQRCFRILEGKGEPGPYSVYDPCCGGGYLLTVVGLLHGPRIGSLQGSDVDGEALGIAAQNLSLLTKDGLDRRKDQLRKLYELYGKTSHREALASAEELDERIRSSGIERIATFQADATSPENRADMPGGVHLVMTDLPYGNLAEWRSESRDPLPEWFETVRRTMIPSRSVLAVVADKGQKLAHGKFRRLQHLKVGKRQIALFEPLA
;
A
#
# COMPACT_ATOMS: atom_id res chain seq x y z
N MET A 1 9.50 13.87 -13.68
CA MET A 1 9.82 13.63 -12.26
C MET A 1 11.01 12.72 -12.24
N ASP A 2 12.01 13.08 -11.44
CA ASP A 2 13.21 12.27 -11.29
C ASP A 2 13.04 11.35 -10.09
N TYR A 3 13.32 10.07 -10.30
CA TYR A 3 13.42 9.09 -9.23
C TYR A 3 14.67 9.42 -8.39
N LEU A 4 14.49 9.68 -7.10
CA LEU A 4 15.59 10.02 -6.19
C LEU A 4 16.19 8.79 -5.53
N PHE A 5 15.39 7.74 -5.35
CA PHE A 5 15.80 6.51 -4.66
C PHE A 5 15.83 5.32 -5.61
N GLU A 6 14.82 5.17 -6.45
CA GLU A 6 14.79 4.14 -7.49
C GLU A 6 15.37 4.66 -8.81
N THR A 7 16.61 5.18 -8.78
CA THR A 7 17.27 5.86 -9.92
C THR A 7 17.52 4.93 -11.11
N VAL A 8 17.83 3.66 -10.85
CA VAL A 8 18.09 2.64 -11.88
C VAL A 8 16.88 1.70 -11.99
N PRO A 9 16.27 1.53 -13.18
CA PRO A 9 15.24 0.52 -13.38
C PRO A 9 15.78 -0.88 -13.06
N ARG A 10 15.01 -1.65 -12.28
CA ARG A 10 15.31 -3.05 -11.96
C ARG A 10 14.24 -3.98 -12.52
N ASN A 11 14.54 -5.27 -12.54
CA ASN A 11 13.51 -6.28 -12.77
C ASN A 11 12.62 -6.40 -11.52
N TYR A 12 11.30 -6.19 -11.68
CA TYR A 12 10.30 -6.33 -10.62
C TYR A 12 9.30 -7.46 -10.90
N GLU A 13 9.63 -8.41 -11.79
CA GLU A 13 8.73 -9.48 -12.21
C GLU A 13 8.29 -10.40 -11.05
N THR A 14 9.15 -10.59 -10.04
CA THR A 14 8.82 -11.28 -8.79
C THR A 14 7.61 -10.66 -8.06
N PHE A 15 7.35 -9.36 -8.25
CA PHE A 15 6.24 -8.62 -7.65
C PHE A 15 5.01 -8.52 -8.58
N ALA A 16 5.02 -9.17 -9.74
CA ALA A 16 3.90 -9.10 -10.69
C ALA A 16 2.61 -9.67 -10.07
N SER A 17 1.50 -8.95 -10.26
CA SER A 17 0.17 -9.42 -9.85
C SER A 17 -0.21 -10.71 -10.60
N GLY A 18 -0.67 -11.72 -9.88
CA GLY A 18 -1.01 -13.03 -10.41
C GLY A 18 0.16 -14.03 -10.48
N ARG A 19 1.39 -13.60 -10.15
CA ARG A 19 2.54 -14.49 -9.97
C ARG A 19 2.51 -15.08 -8.55
N VAL A 20 3.31 -14.54 -7.63
CA VAL A 20 3.20 -14.88 -6.20
C VAL A 20 2.06 -14.10 -5.57
N LEU A 21 2.02 -12.78 -5.79
CA LEU A 21 0.96 -11.90 -5.30
C LEU A 21 -0.37 -12.25 -5.97
N TYR A 22 -1.44 -12.23 -5.18
CA TYR A 22 -2.80 -12.47 -5.62
C TYR A 22 -3.31 -11.29 -6.44
N ASN A 23 -4.01 -11.59 -7.52
CA ASN A 23 -4.67 -10.60 -8.37
C ASN A 23 -6.12 -10.42 -7.89
N ALA A 24 -6.55 -9.17 -7.70
CA ALA A 24 -7.95 -8.85 -7.49
C ALA A 24 -8.62 -8.42 -8.81
N ARG A 25 -9.77 -9.04 -9.12
CA ARG A 25 -10.57 -8.68 -10.30
C ARG A 25 -10.91 -7.19 -10.27
N GLY A 26 -10.84 -6.54 -11.42
CA GLY A 26 -11.12 -5.10 -11.53
C GLY A 26 -10.01 -4.18 -11.00
N THR A 27 -8.94 -4.72 -10.41
CA THR A 27 -7.81 -3.91 -9.93
C THR A 27 -6.65 -3.91 -10.92
N THR A 28 -5.99 -2.76 -11.06
CA THR A 28 -4.75 -2.65 -11.83
C THR A 28 -3.56 -2.64 -10.87
N ALA A 29 -2.55 -3.48 -11.09
CA ALA A 29 -1.37 -3.49 -10.25
C ALA A 29 -0.66 -2.13 -10.25
N PHE A 30 -0.25 -1.66 -9.06
CA PHE A 30 0.48 -0.41 -8.91
C PHE A 30 1.94 -0.58 -9.39
N PRO A 31 2.56 0.41 -10.08
CA PRO A 31 3.95 0.26 -10.51
C PRO A 31 4.93 0.13 -9.33
N VAL A 32 5.58 -1.03 -9.20
CA VAL A 32 6.45 -1.39 -8.06
C VAL A 32 7.56 -0.36 -7.81
N ARG A 33 8.25 0.06 -8.88
CA ARG A 33 9.28 1.12 -8.81
C ARG A 33 8.73 2.42 -8.23
N LEU A 34 7.52 2.80 -8.61
CA LEU A 34 6.88 4.00 -8.10
C LEU A 34 6.47 3.84 -6.63
N ALA A 35 5.98 2.66 -6.23
CA ALA A 35 5.64 2.39 -4.83
C ALA A 35 6.88 2.54 -3.94
N SER A 36 8.00 1.93 -4.34
CA SER A 36 9.26 2.02 -3.61
C SER A 36 9.79 3.45 -3.52
N GLU A 37 9.73 4.21 -4.62
CA GLU A 37 10.15 5.61 -4.67
C GLU A 37 9.34 6.49 -3.72
N ILE A 38 8.01 6.31 -3.68
CA ILE A 38 7.12 7.08 -2.80
C ILE A 38 7.41 6.74 -1.34
N ALA A 39 7.49 5.45 -0.99
CA ALA A 39 7.78 5.01 0.37
C ALA A 39 9.12 5.59 0.86
N GLN A 40 10.16 5.54 0.03
CA GLN A 40 11.48 6.09 0.39
C GLN A 40 11.50 7.61 0.57
N ARG A 41 10.73 8.36 -0.24
CA ARG A 41 10.53 9.80 0.00
C ARG A 41 9.87 10.06 1.34
N CYS A 42 8.84 9.29 1.68
CA CYS A 42 8.16 9.40 2.96
C CYS A 42 9.08 9.10 4.14
N PHE A 43 9.86 8.01 4.06
CA PHE A 43 10.84 7.67 5.08
C PHE A 43 11.88 8.78 5.26
N ARG A 44 12.39 9.37 4.16
CA ARG A 44 13.31 10.51 4.25
C ARG A 44 12.70 11.73 4.93
N ILE A 45 11.42 12.01 4.68
CA ILE A 45 10.71 13.11 5.36
C ILE A 45 10.53 12.79 6.84
N LEU A 46 10.18 11.55 7.20
CA LEU A 46 10.03 11.10 8.59
C LEU A 46 11.36 11.15 9.36
N GLU A 47 12.44 10.65 8.76
CA GLU A 47 13.81 10.76 9.30
C GLU A 47 14.18 12.22 9.58
N GLY A 48 13.90 13.13 8.63
CA GLY A 48 14.13 14.57 8.79
C GLY A 48 13.26 15.24 9.87
N LYS A 49 12.18 14.58 10.30
CA LYS A 49 11.32 14.99 11.43
C LYS A 49 11.76 14.38 12.76
N GLY A 50 12.83 13.58 12.79
CA GLY A 50 13.29 12.88 13.98
C GLY A 50 12.57 11.56 14.26
N GLU A 51 11.88 10.98 13.27
CA GLU A 51 11.23 9.67 13.36
C GLU A 51 12.08 8.60 12.63
N PRO A 52 12.93 7.83 13.33
CA PRO A 52 13.82 6.85 12.70
C PRO A 52 13.14 5.52 12.34
N GLY A 53 11.88 5.34 12.73
CA GLY A 53 11.16 4.07 12.60
C GLY A 53 11.45 3.09 13.77
N PRO A 54 11.00 1.82 13.67
CA PRO A 54 10.25 1.25 12.55
C PRO A 54 8.89 1.92 12.36
N TYR A 55 8.42 2.04 11.12
CA TYR A 55 7.24 2.81 10.77
C TYR A 55 5.95 1.99 10.84
N SER A 56 4.88 2.67 11.24
CA SER A 56 3.51 2.17 11.11
C SER A 56 2.91 2.73 9.83
N VAL A 57 2.57 1.83 8.91
CA VAL A 57 2.07 2.18 7.58
C VAL A 57 0.59 1.77 7.47
N TYR A 58 -0.23 2.68 6.96
CA TYR A 58 -1.66 2.47 6.79
C TYR A 58 -2.13 2.85 5.37
N ASP A 59 -2.95 2.01 4.76
CA ASP A 59 -3.63 2.28 3.50
C ASP A 59 -5.15 2.25 3.69
N PRO A 60 -5.85 3.41 3.72
CA PRO A 60 -7.28 3.50 3.96
C PRO A 60 -8.16 3.09 2.77
N CYS A 61 -7.57 2.86 1.61
CA CYS A 61 -8.24 2.44 0.38
C CYS A 61 -7.44 1.31 -0.26
N CYS A 62 -7.17 0.26 0.52
CA CYS A 62 -6.15 -0.72 0.16
C CYS A 62 -6.53 -1.61 -1.03
N GLY A 63 -7.82 -1.68 -1.39
CA GLY A 63 -8.33 -2.61 -2.40
C GLY A 63 -7.86 -4.03 -2.10
N GLY A 64 -7.25 -4.69 -3.10
CA GLY A 64 -6.65 -6.02 -2.94
C GLY A 64 -5.31 -6.06 -2.18
N GLY A 65 -4.89 -4.98 -1.52
CA GLY A 65 -3.68 -4.91 -0.69
C GLY A 65 -2.34 -4.95 -1.43
N TYR A 66 -2.35 -4.90 -2.78
CA TYR A 66 -1.14 -5.04 -3.60
C TYR A 66 -0.07 -3.99 -3.27
N LEU A 67 -0.46 -2.70 -3.19
CA LEU A 67 0.46 -1.61 -2.88
C LEU A 67 1.14 -1.83 -1.53
N LEU A 68 0.34 -2.14 -0.50
CA LEU A 68 0.78 -2.33 0.86
C LEU A 68 1.71 -3.55 1.00
N THR A 69 1.38 -4.66 0.35
CA THR A 69 2.23 -5.87 0.30
C THR A 69 3.55 -5.59 -0.41
N VAL A 70 3.55 -4.88 -1.54
CA VAL A 70 4.79 -4.52 -2.24
C VAL A 70 5.69 -3.65 -1.36
N VAL A 71 5.13 -2.65 -0.69
CA VAL A 71 5.87 -1.81 0.26
C VAL A 71 6.46 -2.65 1.39
N GLY A 72 5.67 -3.57 1.95
CA GLY A 72 6.14 -4.49 3.00
C GLY A 72 7.28 -5.41 2.54
N LEU A 73 7.19 -6.00 1.35
CA LEU A 73 8.23 -6.89 0.81
C LEU A 73 9.53 -6.16 0.49
N LEU A 74 9.45 -4.90 0.07
CA LEU A 74 10.63 -4.10 -0.31
C LEU A 74 11.28 -3.41 0.89
N HIS A 75 10.49 -2.99 1.87
CA HIS A 75 10.92 -2.11 2.96
C HIS A 75 10.66 -2.68 4.35
N GLY A 76 10.39 -3.98 4.46
CA GLY A 76 10.10 -4.69 5.71
C GLY A 76 11.03 -4.37 6.90
N PRO A 77 12.37 -4.27 6.73
CA PRO A 77 13.27 -3.91 7.83
C PRO A 77 12.98 -2.53 8.48
N ARG A 78 12.27 -1.64 7.78
CA ARG A 78 11.90 -0.30 8.27
C ARG A 78 10.46 -0.18 8.74
N ILE A 79 9.67 -1.25 8.68
CA ILE A 79 8.23 -1.20 8.93
C ILE A 79 7.91 -2.12 10.10
N GLY A 80 7.28 -1.57 11.14
CA GLY A 80 6.85 -2.33 12.32
C GLY A 80 5.41 -2.82 12.21
N SER A 81 4.57 -2.10 11.46
CA SER A 81 3.18 -2.52 11.24
C SER A 81 2.63 -2.10 9.88
N LEU A 82 1.81 -2.95 9.27
CA LEU A 82 1.05 -2.68 8.04
C LEU A 82 -0.44 -2.91 8.28
N GLN A 83 -1.24 -1.90 7.95
CA GLN A 83 -2.68 -1.97 8.12
C GLN A 83 -3.36 -1.50 6.84
N GLY A 84 -4.40 -2.20 6.42
CA GLY A 84 -5.20 -1.84 5.25
C GLY A 84 -6.67 -1.82 5.58
N SER A 85 -7.42 -0.87 5.03
CA SER A 85 -8.87 -0.92 5.05
C SER A 85 -9.47 -0.63 3.70
N ASP A 86 -10.68 -1.14 3.50
CA ASP A 86 -11.50 -0.87 2.33
C ASP A 86 -12.97 -1.01 2.69
N VAL A 87 -13.86 -0.47 1.86
CA VAL A 87 -15.31 -0.67 1.98
C VAL A 87 -15.74 -2.01 1.41
N ASP A 88 -14.97 -2.55 0.46
CA ASP A 88 -15.28 -3.81 -0.21
C ASP A 88 -14.69 -5.01 0.52
N GLY A 89 -15.56 -5.82 1.12
CA GLY A 89 -15.19 -7.05 1.81
C GLY A 89 -14.55 -8.11 0.91
N GLU A 90 -14.90 -8.15 -0.39
CA GLU A 90 -14.28 -9.09 -1.33
C GLU A 90 -12.83 -8.68 -1.62
N ALA A 91 -12.61 -7.39 -1.86
CA ALA A 91 -11.26 -6.84 -2.03
C ALA A 91 -10.39 -7.08 -0.79
N LEU A 92 -10.97 -6.91 0.42
CA LEU A 92 -10.29 -7.19 1.69
C LEU A 92 -9.90 -8.65 1.87
N GLY A 93 -10.71 -9.60 1.38
CA GLY A 93 -10.33 -11.01 1.36
C GLY A 93 -9.02 -11.24 0.59
N ILE A 94 -8.84 -10.54 -0.53
CA ILE A 94 -7.63 -10.60 -1.35
C ILE A 94 -6.49 -9.82 -0.70
N ALA A 95 -6.78 -8.68 -0.05
CA ALA A 95 -5.80 -7.93 0.73
C ALA A 95 -5.20 -8.77 1.85
N ALA A 96 -6.03 -9.51 2.59
CA ALA A 96 -5.57 -10.41 3.64
C ALA A 96 -4.67 -11.53 3.09
N GLN A 97 -5.03 -12.10 1.92
CA GLN A 97 -4.17 -13.08 1.24
C GLN A 97 -2.83 -12.47 0.83
N ASN A 98 -2.84 -11.29 0.21
CA ASN A 98 -1.64 -10.58 -0.20
C ASN A 98 -0.74 -10.19 0.97
N LEU A 99 -1.30 -9.66 2.06
CA LEU A 99 -0.52 -9.30 3.25
C LEU A 99 0.00 -10.53 4.00
N SER A 100 -0.69 -11.68 3.92
CA SER A 100 -0.16 -12.92 4.49
C SER A 100 1.18 -13.35 3.85
N LEU A 101 1.49 -12.91 2.62
CA LEU A 101 2.77 -13.19 1.96
C LEU A 101 3.98 -12.54 2.64
N LEU A 102 3.74 -11.61 3.58
CA LEU A 102 4.76 -10.99 4.42
C LEU A 102 5.16 -11.85 5.62
N THR A 103 4.49 -12.99 5.83
CA THR A 103 4.80 -13.94 6.88
C THR A 103 5.26 -15.27 6.30
N LYS A 104 6.06 -16.01 7.08
CA LYS A 104 6.57 -17.32 6.65
C LYS A 104 5.44 -18.28 6.33
N ASP A 105 4.44 -18.37 7.21
CA ASP A 105 3.29 -19.25 7.05
C ASP A 105 2.45 -18.92 5.82
N GLY A 106 2.18 -17.63 5.56
CA GLY A 106 1.39 -17.24 4.41
C GLY A 106 2.13 -17.49 3.09
N LEU A 107 3.44 -17.25 3.06
CA LEU A 107 4.26 -17.53 1.90
C LEU A 107 4.43 -19.04 1.66
N ASP A 108 4.58 -19.86 2.71
CA ASP A 108 4.63 -21.33 2.58
C ASP A 108 3.33 -21.89 2.03
N ARG A 109 2.17 -21.44 2.55
CA ARG A 109 0.87 -21.80 1.98
C ARG A 109 0.76 -21.41 0.51
N ARG A 110 1.29 -20.25 0.12
CA ARG A 110 1.32 -19.82 -1.29
C ARG A 110 2.22 -20.72 -2.13
N LYS A 111 3.40 -21.09 -1.63
CA LYS A 111 4.31 -22.03 -2.30
C LYS A 111 3.61 -23.38 -2.53
N ASP A 112 2.90 -23.90 -1.55
CA ASP A 112 2.15 -25.16 -1.71
C ASP A 112 1.02 -25.07 -2.74
N GLN A 113 0.29 -23.95 -2.77
CA GLN A 113 -0.70 -23.70 -3.82
C GLN A 113 -0.06 -23.70 -5.21
N LEU A 114 1.09 -23.04 -5.38
CA LEU A 114 1.80 -22.97 -6.65
C LEU A 114 2.38 -24.34 -7.07
N ARG A 115 2.87 -25.16 -6.12
CA ARG A 115 3.31 -26.53 -6.38
C ARG A 115 2.16 -27.38 -6.91
N LYS A 116 1.00 -27.36 -6.25
CA LYS A 116 -0.20 -28.08 -6.70
C LYS A 116 -0.66 -27.64 -8.09
N LEU A 117 -0.63 -26.33 -8.39
CA LEU A 117 -0.95 -25.81 -9.72
C LEU A 117 0.05 -26.27 -10.78
N TYR A 118 1.34 -26.32 -10.44
CA TYR A 118 2.37 -26.83 -11.33
C TYR A 118 2.19 -28.33 -11.60
N GLU A 119 1.90 -29.13 -10.57
CA GLU A 119 1.60 -30.56 -10.71
C GLU A 119 0.36 -30.82 -11.57
N LEU A 120 -0.69 -30.01 -11.41
CA LEU A 120 -1.95 -30.18 -12.14
C LEU A 120 -1.86 -29.76 -13.61
N TYR A 121 -1.11 -28.68 -13.92
CA TYR A 121 -1.13 -28.06 -15.25
C TYR A 121 0.21 -28.06 -15.99
N GLY A 122 1.32 -28.34 -15.33
CA GLY A 122 2.67 -28.37 -15.92
C GLY A 122 3.17 -27.04 -16.48
N LYS A 123 2.50 -25.91 -16.21
CA LYS A 123 2.84 -24.61 -16.83
C LYS A 123 4.12 -24.02 -16.25
N THR A 124 5.03 -23.59 -17.12
CA THR A 124 6.28 -22.89 -16.76
C THR A 124 6.04 -21.68 -15.85
N SER A 125 4.96 -20.94 -16.03
CA SER A 125 4.60 -19.80 -15.18
C SER A 125 4.42 -20.15 -13.69
N HIS A 126 3.98 -21.38 -13.36
CA HIS A 126 3.87 -21.81 -11.96
C HIS A 126 5.24 -22.14 -11.35
N ARG A 127 6.15 -22.75 -12.13
CA ARG A 127 7.54 -22.97 -11.73
C ARG A 127 8.29 -21.65 -11.51
N GLU A 128 8.09 -20.70 -12.40
CA GLU A 128 8.63 -19.34 -12.29
C GLU A 128 8.07 -18.58 -11.08
N ALA A 129 6.79 -18.77 -10.76
CA ALA A 129 6.19 -18.23 -9.55
C ALA A 129 6.77 -18.87 -8.28
N LEU A 130 7.09 -20.17 -8.28
CA LEU A 130 7.77 -20.81 -7.16
C LEU A 130 9.17 -20.23 -6.93
N ALA A 131 9.95 -20.04 -8.00
CA ALA A 131 11.27 -19.40 -7.87
C ALA A 131 11.17 -17.97 -7.30
N SER A 132 10.18 -17.19 -7.74
CA SER A 132 9.90 -15.88 -7.16
C SER A 132 9.47 -15.96 -5.70
N ALA A 133 8.71 -16.99 -5.29
CA ALA A 133 8.30 -17.16 -3.91
C ALA A 133 9.49 -17.49 -2.99
N GLU A 134 10.49 -18.24 -3.46
CA GLU A 134 11.73 -18.45 -2.69
C GLU A 134 12.56 -17.16 -2.57
N GLU A 135 12.58 -16.31 -3.61
CA GLU A 135 13.21 -14.98 -3.49
C GLU A 135 12.52 -14.10 -2.43
N LEU A 136 11.18 -14.15 -2.37
CA LEU A 136 10.42 -13.43 -1.36
C LEU A 136 10.65 -14.00 0.05
N ASP A 137 10.88 -15.31 0.20
CA ASP A 137 11.16 -15.95 1.49
C ASP A 137 12.39 -15.34 2.16
N GLU A 138 13.45 -15.13 1.38
CA GLU A 138 14.68 -14.52 1.88
C GLU A 138 14.46 -13.06 2.30
N ARG A 139 13.62 -12.32 1.57
CA ARG A 139 13.31 -10.92 1.89
C ARG A 139 12.58 -10.79 3.22
N ILE A 140 11.57 -11.64 3.46
CA ILE A 140 10.75 -11.54 4.68
C ILE A 140 11.51 -11.97 5.94
N ARG A 141 12.62 -12.70 5.84
CA ARG A 141 13.47 -13.04 7.00
C ARG A 141 14.07 -11.82 7.70
N SER A 142 14.35 -10.77 6.94
CA SER A 142 14.88 -9.51 7.46
C SER A 142 13.78 -8.51 7.85
N SER A 143 12.51 -8.89 7.71
CA SER A 143 11.38 -8.01 7.99
C SER A 143 11.27 -7.68 9.48
N GLY A 144 11.03 -6.40 9.79
CA GLY A 144 10.69 -5.94 11.14
C GLY A 144 9.18 -5.87 11.39
N ILE A 145 8.36 -6.41 10.48
CA ILE A 145 6.90 -6.28 10.56
C ILE A 145 6.35 -7.22 11.63
N GLU A 146 5.87 -6.66 12.73
CA GLU A 146 5.28 -7.41 13.85
C GLU A 146 3.76 -7.49 13.76
N ARG A 147 3.13 -6.48 13.14
CA ARG A 147 1.67 -6.38 13.07
C ARG A 147 1.18 -6.19 11.64
N ILE A 148 0.26 -7.05 11.22
CA ILE A 148 -0.43 -6.98 9.94
C ILE A 148 -1.94 -7.07 10.23
N ALA A 149 -2.73 -6.14 9.69
CA ALA A 149 -4.18 -6.21 9.82
C ALA A 149 -4.91 -5.68 8.58
N THR A 150 -6.08 -6.25 8.33
CA THR A 150 -7.07 -5.75 7.36
C THR A 150 -8.41 -5.66 8.03
N PHE A 151 -9.15 -4.58 7.81
CA PHE A 151 -10.48 -4.39 8.38
C PHE A 151 -11.37 -3.61 7.42
N GLN A 152 -12.69 -3.79 7.54
CA GLN A 152 -13.64 -3.09 6.70
C GLN A 152 -13.92 -1.70 7.28
N ALA A 153 -13.72 -0.66 6.47
CA ALA A 153 -14.02 0.72 6.85
C ALA A 153 -14.25 1.59 5.62
N ASP A 154 -15.22 2.49 5.72
CA ASP A 154 -15.39 3.60 4.78
C ASP A 154 -14.51 4.77 5.20
N ALA A 155 -13.48 5.03 4.40
CA ALA A 155 -12.54 6.12 4.61
C ALA A 155 -13.16 7.52 4.43
N THR A 156 -14.37 7.62 3.87
CA THR A 156 -15.14 8.88 3.78
C THR A 156 -16.11 9.05 4.94
N SER A 157 -16.34 8.00 5.75
CA SER A 157 -17.25 8.06 6.88
C SER A 157 -16.50 8.29 8.19
N PRO A 158 -16.77 9.41 8.91
CA PRO A 158 -16.13 9.70 10.18
C PRO A 158 -16.56 8.77 11.32
N GLU A 159 -17.58 7.93 11.12
CA GLU A 159 -18.19 7.10 12.17
C GLU A 159 -17.49 5.74 12.38
N ASN A 160 -16.63 5.31 11.44
CA ASN A 160 -15.92 4.02 11.50
C ASN A 160 -14.71 4.01 12.47
N ARG A 161 -14.85 4.58 13.67
CA ARG A 161 -13.73 4.94 14.55
C ARG A 161 -13.05 3.76 15.27
N ALA A 162 -13.75 2.66 15.51
CA ALA A 162 -13.28 1.64 16.45
C ALA A 162 -12.06 0.86 15.95
N ASP A 163 -12.00 0.60 14.63
CA ASP A 163 -10.96 -0.26 14.04
C ASP A 163 -9.83 0.52 13.36
N MET A 164 -9.99 1.85 13.20
CA MET A 164 -9.00 2.70 12.55
C MET A 164 -7.73 2.83 13.41
N PRO A 165 -6.53 2.67 12.82
CA PRO A 165 -5.30 2.81 13.57
C PRO A 165 -5.09 4.25 14.03
N GLY A 166 -4.63 4.42 15.27
CA GLY A 166 -4.13 5.69 15.77
C GLY A 166 -2.60 5.74 15.69
N GLY A 167 -2.05 6.94 15.54
CA GLY A 167 -0.61 7.16 15.64
C GLY A 167 0.22 6.63 14.46
N VAL A 168 -0.37 6.57 13.27
CA VAL A 168 0.34 6.04 12.09
C VAL A 168 1.43 7.01 11.63
N HIS A 169 2.60 6.48 11.30
CA HIS A 169 3.73 7.27 10.81
C HIS A 169 3.56 7.62 9.33
N LEU A 170 3.05 6.67 8.54
CA LEU A 170 2.86 6.82 7.11
C LEU A 170 1.45 6.37 6.72
N VAL A 171 0.69 7.27 6.11
CA VAL A 171 -0.48 6.88 5.31
C VAL A 171 -0.06 6.90 3.85
N MET A 172 -0.25 5.79 3.14
CA MET A 172 0.11 5.70 1.72
C MET A 172 -1.01 4.98 0.97
N THR A 173 -1.61 5.67 0.00
CA THR A 173 -2.77 5.13 -0.73
C THR A 173 -2.74 5.50 -2.21
N ASP A 174 -3.33 4.63 -3.03
CA ASP A 174 -3.72 4.91 -4.41
C ASP A 174 -5.23 5.13 -4.43
N LEU A 175 -5.68 6.38 -4.59
CA LEU A 175 -7.10 6.70 -4.51
C LEU A 175 -7.86 5.97 -5.63
N PRO A 176 -9.09 5.51 -5.36
CA PRO A 176 -9.93 4.89 -6.37
C PRO A 176 -10.20 5.84 -7.55
N TYR A 177 -10.19 5.28 -8.77
CA TYR A 177 -10.28 5.99 -10.04
C TYR A 177 -11.54 5.63 -10.82
N GLY A 178 -12.35 6.63 -11.18
CA GLY A 178 -13.44 6.50 -12.18
C GLY A 178 -14.36 5.28 -11.97
N ASN A 179 -14.98 4.80 -13.05
CA ASN A 179 -16.02 3.74 -13.05
C ASN A 179 -15.57 2.34 -12.56
N LEU A 180 -14.30 2.12 -12.19
CA LEU A 180 -13.79 0.79 -11.80
C LEU A 180 -13.69 0.60 -10.29
N ALA A 181 -13.61 1.68 -9.52
CA ALA A 181 -13.70 1.70 -8.07
C ALA A 181 -14.40 3.00 -7.69
N GLU A 182 -15.66 2.90 -7.30
CA GLU A 182 -16.46 4.05 -6.91
C GLU A 182 -16.29 4.32 -5.42
N TRP A 183 -16.10 5.59 -5.06
CA TRP A 183 -16.33 6.02 -3.69
C TRP A 183 -17.76 5.65 -3.32
N ARG A 184 -17.97 4.95 -2.19
CA ARG A 184 -19.33 4.68 -1.67
C ARG A 184 -19.98 5.90 -0.98
N SER A 185 -19.37 7.08 -1.13
CA SER A 185 -19.89 8.31 -0.57
C SER A 185 -21.07 8.83 -1.38
N GLU A 186 -22.11 9.32 -0.69
CA GLU A 186 -23.18 10.09 -1.31
C GLU A 186 -22.73 11.52 -1.70
N SER A 187 -21.52 11.94 -1.27
CA SER A 187 -20.95 13.25 -1.61
C SER A 187 -20.51 13.31 -3.07
N ARG A 188 -20.76 14.46 -3.70
CA ARG A 188 -20.24 14.76 -5.04
C ARG A 188 -18.71 14.95 -5.07
N ASP A 189 -18.12 15.26 -3.92
CA ASP A 189 -16.67 15.36 -3.73
C ASP A 189 -16.30 14.72 -2.39
N PRO A 190 -15.88 13.44 -2.37
CA PRO A 190 -15.57 12.70 -1.13
C PRO A 190 -14.16 12.97 -0.58
N LEU A 191 -13.33 13.74 -1.30
CA LEU A 191 -11.94 13.97 -0.91
C LEU A 191 -11.80 14.75 0.40
N PRO A 192 -12.58 15.82 0.68
CA PRO A 192 -12.50 16.53 1.94
C PRO A 192 -12.78 15.63 3.15
N GLU A 193 -13.84 14.82 3.11
CA GLU A 193 -14.19 13.90 4.18
C GLU A 193 -13.12 12.82 4.36
N TRP A 194 -12.58 12.31 3.25
CA TRP A 194 -11.46 11.37 3.28
C TRP A 194 -10.22 11.98 3.97
N PHE A 195 -9.85 13.22 3.63
CA PHE A 195 -8.74 13.91 4.31
C PHE A 195 -9.00 14.06 5.81
N GLU A 196 -10.22 14.39 6.22
CA GLU A 196 -10.59 14.50 7.65
C GLU A 196 -10.46 13.16 8.39
N THR A 197 -10.95 12.08 7.81
CA THR A 197 -10.85 10.73 8.38
C THR A 197 -9.39 10.29 8.49
N VAL A 198 -8.61 10.46 7.42
CA VAL A 198 -7.18 10.10 7.41
C VAL A 198 -6.39 10.90 8.43
N ARG A 199 -6.65 12.21 8.55
CA ARG A 199 -5.95 13.08 9.52
C ARG A 199 -6.07 12.54 10.95
N ARG A 200 -7.19 11.91 11.31
CA ARG A 200 -7.42 11.37 12.67
C ARG A 200 -6.56 10.16 13.00
N THR A 201 -6.04 9.45 12.00
CA THR A 201 -5.11 8.34 12.21
C THR A 201 -3.68 8.83 12.49
N MET A 202 -3.39 10.08 12.13
CA MET A 202 -2.03 10.63 12.07
C MET A 202 -1.71 11.51 13.28
N ILE A 203 -0.41 11.66 13.58
CA ILE A 203 0.10 12.58 14.59
C ILE A 203 0.72 13.79 13.89
N PRO A 204 0.27 15.03 14.19
CA PRO A 204 0.92 16.25 13.71
C PRO A 204 2.43 16.22 13.95
N SER A 205 3.20 16.68 12.96
CA SER A 205 4.68 16.68 12.96
C SER A 205 5.39 15.32 12.95
N ARG A 206 4.70 14.20 13.22
CA ARG A 206 5.30 12.84 13.26
C ARG A 206 4.81 11.92 12.15
N SER A 207 3.91 12.40 11.30
CA SER A 207 3.29 11.61 10.23
C SER A 207 3.45 12.25 8.85
N VAL A 208 3.43 11.40 7.82
CA VAL A 208 3.41 11.79 6.41
C VAL A 208 2.27 11.09 5.70
N LEU A 209 1.57 11.82 4.84
CA LEU A 209 0.53 11.30 3.97
C LEU A 209 1.03 11.31 2.53
N ALA A 210 1.07 10.15 1.89
CA ALA A 210 1.32 9.99 0.46
C ALA A 210 0.02 9.61 -0.25
N VAL A 211 -0.42 10.49 -1.14
CA VAL A 211 -1.63 10.27 -1.95
C VAL A 211 -1.23 10.14 -3.41
N VAL A 212 -1.59 9.02 -4.02
CA VAL A 212 -1.52 8.83 -5.47
C VAL A 212 -2.92 8.98 -6.03
N ALA A 213 -3.03 9.76 -7.09
CA ALA A 213 -4.30 10.08 -7.73
C ALA A 213 -4.15 10.23 -9.24
N ASP A 214 -5.27 10.28 -9.97
CA ASP A 214 -5.29 10.67 -11.37
C ASP A 214 -5.16 12.19 -11.47
N LYS A 215 -4.93 12.74 -12.66
CA LYS A 215 -4.74 14.18 -12.84
C LYS A 215 -6.02 15.03 -12.64
N GLY A 216 -7.19 14.41 -12.56
CA GLY A 216 -8.48 15.09 -12.39
C GLY A 216 -8.78 15.44 -10.93
N GLN A 217 -8.32 14.63 -9.98
CA GLN A 217 -8.52 14.87 -8.55
C GLN A 217 -7.63 16.01 -8.02
N LYS A 218 -8.22 16.99 -7.33
CA LYS A 218 -7.46 18.11 -6.76
C LYS A 218 -6.92 17.72 -5.38
N LEU A 219 -5.64 17.37 -5.30
CA LEU A 219 -4.98 17.03 -4.04
C LEU A 219 -4.60 18.29 -3.24
N ALA A 220 -5.54 18.80 -2.46
CA ALA A 220 -5.35 19.91 -1.52
C ALA A 220 -6.38 19.86 -0.38
N HIS A 221 -5.95 20.16 0.84
CA HIS A 221 -6.84 20.23 2.00
C HIS A 221 -6.31 21.22 3.04
N GLY A 222 -7.18 22.01 3.68
CA GLY A 222 -6.78 23.09 4.59
C GLY A 222 -6.03 22.64 5.85
N LYS A 223 -6.20 21.38 6.25
CA LYS A 223 -5.51 20.76 7.41
C LYS A 223 -4.23 20.01 7.06
N PHE A 224 -3.74 20.16 5.83
CA PHE A 224 -2.53 19.51 5.36
C PHE A 224 -1.62 20.50 4.63
N ARG A 225 -0.34 20.51 4.97
CA ARG A 225 0.67 21.22 4.20
C ARG A 225 1.27 20.25 3.18
N ARG A 226 1.20 20.61 1.90
CA ARG A 226 1.83 19.83 0.83
C ARG A 226 3.34 20.05 0.83
N LEU A 227 4.08 18.98 1.06
CA LEU A 227 5.55 18.96 1.09
C LEU A 227 6.15 18.73 -0.30
N GLN A 228 5.54 17.83 -1.07
CA GLN A 228 5.97 17.52 -2.43
C GLN A 228 4.76 17.28 -3.33
N HIS A 229 4.93 17.57 -4.61
CA HIS A 229 3.95 17.26 -5.64
C HIS A 229 4.68 16.88 -6.92
N LEU A 230 4.33 15.74 -7.49
CA LEU A 230 5.03 15.17 -8.63
C LEU A 230 4.07 14.41 -9.54
N LYS A 231 4.47 14.25 -10.81
CA LYS A 231 3.67 13.60 -11.85
C LYS A 231 4.48 12.51 -12.52
N VAL A 232 3.87 11.33 -12.68
CA VAL A 232 4.46 10.17 -13.35
C VAL A 232 3.39 9.54 -14.25
N GLY A 233 3.58 9.64 -15.56
CA GLY A 233 2.59 9.18 -16.54
C GLY A 233 1.23 9.87 -16.35
N LYS A 234 0.18 9.06 -16.09
CA LYS A 234 -1.20 9.52 -15.83
C LYS A 234 -1.47 9.83 -14.35
N ARG A 235 -0.54 9.54 -13.44
CA ARG A 235 -0.69 9.74 -12.01
C ARG A 235 -0.10 11.08 -11.56
N GLN A 236 -0.76 11.72 -10.61
CA GLN A 236 -0.17 12.72 -9.73
C GLN A 236 0.05 12.10 -8.35
N ILE A 237 1.08 12.57 -7.66
CA ILE A 237 1.43 12.12 -6.33
C ILE A 237 1.68 13.36 -5.49
N ALA A 238 1.07 13.43 -4.33
CA ALA A 238 1.32 14.50 -3.38
C ALA A 238 1.69 13.92 -2.02
N LEU A 239 2.76 14.47 -1.44
CA LEU A 239 3.19 14.18 -0.08
C LEU A 239 2.77 15.33 0.81
N PHE A 240 2.13 15.03 1.93
CA PHE A 240 1.61 16.00 2.87
C PHE A 240 2.09 15.71 4.28
N GLU A 241 2.10 16.75 5.10
CA GLU A 241 2.08 16.62 6.55
C GLU A 241 0.75 17.12 7.10
N PRO A 242 0.20 16.48 8.15
CA PRO A 242 -0.95 16.98 8.85
C PRO A 242 -0.58 18.22 9.68
N LEU A 243 -1.43 19.24 9.62
CA LEU A 243 -1.35 20.42 10.49
C LEU A 243 -1.99 20.12 11.86
N ALA A 244 -1.53 20.85 12.88
CA ALA A 244 -2.08 20.82 14.23
C ALA A 244 -3.55 21.28 14.25
#